data_AF-A0A928C5U9-F1
#
_entry.id   AF-A0A928C5U9-F1
#
_cell.length_a   1.000
_cell.length_b   1.000
_cell.length_c   1.000
_cell.angle_alpha   90.00
_cell.angle_beta   90.00
_cell.angle_gamma   90.00
#
_symmetry.space_group_name_H-M   'P 1'
#
loop_
_entity.id
_entity.type
_entity.pdbx_description
1 polymer ?
#
loop_
_entity_poly.entity_id
_entity_poly.type
_entity_poly.pdbx_seq_one_letter_code
_entity_poly.pdbx_strand_id
1 'polypeptide(L)'
;MNAVIMTEEYWANSQFSVARYCGGLTIGGKSYKIVNKQGATIFELSDPYSPYYVGDGNMAIPPGEPADLVLEEWIPYYKKLGRDKIIECVKKNMTLKEVKELCKKSKRQKSISKNTNQQ
;
A
#
# COMPACT_ATOMS: atom_id res chain seq x y z
N MET A 1 11.53 -9.30 -14.08
CA MET A 1 10.59 -9.19 -12.94
C MET A 1 10.17 -7.73 -12.83
N ASN A 2 8.87 -7.45 -12.83
CA ASN A 2 8.40 -6.08 -12.62
C ASN A 2 8.26 -5.85 -11.12
N ALA A 3 8.97 -4.88 -10.57
CA ALA A 3 8.91 -4.57 -9.14
C ALA A 3 7.47 -4.18 -8.77
N VAL A 4 6.90 -4.88 -7.79
CA VAL A 4 5.54 -4.60 -7.28
C VAL A 4 5.54 -3.46 -6.28
N ILE A 5 6.59 -3.41 -5.46
CA ILE A 5 6.83 -2.40 -4.44
C ILE A 5 8.28 -1.98 -4.53
N MET A 6 8.50 -0.68 -4.42
CA MET A 6 9.80 -0.08 -4.17
C MET A 6 9.70 0.62 -2.82
N THR A 7 10.56 0.25 -1.87
CA THR A 7 10.57 0.92 -0.56
C THR A 7 11.13 2.34 -0.70
N GLU A 8 10.81 3.21 0.26
CA GLU A 8 11.27 4.60 0.29
C GLU A 8 12.78 4.72 0.05
N GLU A 9 13.55 3.88 0.74
CA GLU A 9 15.01 3.92 0.70
C GLU A 9 15.54 3.65 -0.72
N TYR A 10 14.79 2.90 -1.54
CA TYR A 10 15.18 2.60 -2.91
C TYR A 10 14.71 3.69 -3.89
N TRP A 11 13.41 4.03 -3.90
CA TRP A 11 12.90 4.94 -4.93
C TRP A 11 13.37 6.38 -4.69
N ALA A 12 13.49 6.81 -3.43
CA ALA A 12 13.90 8.17 -3.09
C ALA A 12 15.37 8.44 -3.43
N ASN A 13 16.21 7.40 -3.48
CA ASN A 13 17.63 7.47 -3.79
C ASN A 13 17.97 7.02 -5.23
N SER A 14 16.99 7.02 -6.13
CA SER A 14 17.16 6.64 -7.53
C SER A 14 16.49 7.65 -8.49
N GLN A 15 16.47 7.31 -9.79
CA GLN A 15 15.75 8.10 -10.79
C GLN A 15 14.24 8.18 -10.54
N PHE A 16 13.69 7.30 -9.68
CA PHE A 16 12.29 7.32 -9.29
C PHE A 16 11.95 8.40 -8.24
N SER A 17 12.95 9.11 -7.73
CA SER A 17 12.79 10.20 -6.75
C SER A 17 11.87 11.33 -7.24
N VAL A 18 11.69 11.47 -8.56
CA VAL A 18 10.72 12.39 -9.18
C VAL A 18 9.28 12.16 -8.69
N ALA A 19 8.94 10.94 -8.26
CA ALA A 19 7.63 10.60 -7.72
C ALA A 19 7.22 11.48 -6.53
N ARG A 20 8.20 12.01 -5.79
CA ARG A 20 7.95 12.91 -4.64
C ARG A 20 7.15 14.16 -5.02
N TYR A 21 7.26 14.62 -6.26
CA TYR A 21 6.60 15.84 -6.74
C TYR A 21 5.22 15.57 -7.34
N CYS A 22 4.96 14.32 -7.74
CA CYS A 22 3.75 13.93 -8.47
C CYS A 22 2.85 12.96 -7.68
N GLY A 23 3.30 12.48 -6.51
CA GLY A 23 2.61 11.47 -5.71
C GLY A 23 2.70 10.04 -6.28
N GLY A 24 3.45 9.84 -7.37
CA GLY A 24 3.52 8.58 -8.11
C GLY A 24 4.22 8.74 -9.46
N LEU A 25 4.21 7.68 -10.27
CA LEU A 25 4.85 7.64 -11.60
C LEU A 25 4.32 6.47 -12.43
N THR A 26 4.52 6.53 -13.76
CA THR A 26 4.18 5.45 -14.68
C THR A 26 5.45 4.89 -15.33
N ILE A 27 5.71 3.59 -15.18
CA ILE A 27 6.86 2.89 -15.80
C ILE A 27 6.33 1.77 -16.69
N GLY A 28 6.67 1.77 -17.98
CA GLY A 28 6.32 0.67 -18.89
C GLY A 28 4.81 0.37 -18.92
N GLY A 29 3.97 1.41 -18.88
CA GLY A 29 2.51 1.29 -18.84
C GLY A 29 1.90 0.91 -17.49
N LYS A 30 2.72 0.82 -16.43
CA LYS A 30 2.26 0.50 -15.07
C LYS A 30 2.29 1.72 -14.16
N SER A 31 1.15 2.00 -13.54
CA SER A 31 0.95 3.12 -12.61
C SER A 31 1.37 2.74 -11.20
N TYR A 32 2.26 3.53 -10.62
CA TYR A 32 2.74 3.41 -9.24
C TYR A 32 2.35 4.65 -8.45
N LYS A 33 1.95 4.48 -7.19
CA LYS A 33 1.61 5.59 -6.29
C LYS A 33 2.40 5.49 -4.99
N ILE A 34 2.78 6.64 -4.47
CA ILE A 34 3.36 6.73 -3.13
C ILE A 34 2.24 6.49 -2.12
N VAL A 35 2.49 5.58 -1.18
CA VAL A 35 1.58 5.26 -0.09
C VAL A 35 2.29 5.30 1.26
N ASN A 36 1.56 5.65 2.30
CA ASN A 36 2.05 5.56 3.68
C ASN A 36 2.03 4.11 4.20
N LYS A 37 2.42 3.90 5.46
CA LYS A 37 2.42 2.59 6.13
C LYS A 37 1.05 1.87 6.15
N GLN A 38 -0.06 2.60 6.04
CA GLN A 38 -1.42 2.04 5.93
C GLN A 38 -1.85 1.78 4.49
N GLY A 39 -1.04 2.15 3.50
CA GLY A 39 -1.37 2.02 2.08
C GLY A 39 -2.23 3.16 1.54
N ALA A 40 -2.49 4.22 2.32
CA ALA A 40 -3.18 5.42 1.83
C ALA A 40 -2.25 6.21 0.91
N THR A 41 -2.76 6.60 -0.26
CA THR A 41 -1.99 7.40 -1.22
C THR A 41 -1.86 8.84 -0.75
N ILE A 42 -0.86 9.57 -1.27
CA ILE A 42 -0.72 11.02 -1.01
C ILE A 42 -2.02 11.78 -1.29
N PHE A 43 -2.73 11.43 -2.36
CA PHE A 43 -4.01 12.05 -2.70
C PHE A 43 -5.11 11.75 -1.66
N GLU A 44 -5.18 10.53 -1.14
CA GLU A 44 -6.13 10.18 -0.07
C GLU A 44 -5.78 10.84 1.26
N LEU A 45 -4.52 11.15 1.50
CA LEU A 45 -4.07 11.85 2.71
C LEU A 45 -4.41 13.34 2.66
N SER A 46 -4.49 13.91 1.45
CA SER A 46 -4.80 15.32 1.20
C SER A 46 -6.26 15.61 0.85
N ASP A 47 -7.10 14.59 0.70
CA ASP A 47 -8.52 14.75 0.36
C ASP A 47 -9.38 14.87 1.63
N PRO A 48 -10.06 16.01 1.88
CA PRO A 48 -10.92 16.19 3.06
C PRO A 48 -12.06 15.19 3.21
N TYR A 49 -12.46 14.52 2.12
CA TYR A 49 -13.51 13.51 2.13
C TYR A 49 -12.99 12.08 2.30
N SER A 50 -11.68 11.90 2.27
CA SER A 50 -11.04 10.61 2.49
C SER A 50 -11.00 10.25 3.97
N PRO A 51 -11.25 8.99 4.35
CA PRO A 51 -11.07 8.53 5.73
C PRO A 51 -9.61 8.57 6.22
N TYR A 52 -8.66 8.83 5.31
CA TYR A 52 -7.23 8.96 5.62
C TYR A 52 -6.79 10.43 5.70
N TYR A 53 -7.71 11.40 5.57
CA TYR A 53 -7.35 12.81 5.57
C TYR A 53 -6.56 13.19 6.83
N VAL A 54 -5.40 13.81 6.65
CA VAL A 54 -4.54 14.19 7.78
C VAL A 54 -4.83 15.59 8.31
N GLY A 55 -5.65 16.39 7.63
CA GLY A 55 -5.94 17.78 8.01
C GLY A 55 -5.06 18.81 7.29
N ASP A 56 -5.58 20.03 7.16
CA ASP A 56 -4.87 21.13 6.49
C ASP A 56 -3.62 21.53 7.28
N GLY A 57 -2.52 21.77 6.55
CA GLY A 57 -1.24 22.16 7.15
C GLY A 57 -0.45 21.01 7.79
N ASN A 58 -1.00 19.80 7.85
CA ASN A 58 -0.29 18.62 8.30
C ASN A 58 0.51 17.97 7.17
N MET A 59 1.63 17.32 7.54
CA MET A 59 2.41 16.52 6.59
C MET A 59 1.65 15.24 6.25
N ALA A 60 1.39 14.99 4.96
CA ALA A 60 0.71 13.78 4.49
C ALA A 60 1.38 12.49 4.98
N ILE A 61 2.72 12.44 4.91
CA ILE A 61 3.54 11.38 5.51
C ILE A 61 4.59 12.04 6.39
N PRO A 62 4.54 11.88 7.72
CA PRO A 62 5.52 12.46 8.63
C PRO A 62 6.94 11.88 8.42
N PRO A 63 8.00 12.64 8.74
CA PRO A 63 9.37 12.12 8.73
C PRO A 63 9.51 10.87 9.60
N GLY A 64 10.19 9.84 9.08
CA GLY A 64 10.38 8.56 9.76
C GLY A 64 9.25 7.55 9.57
N GLU A 65 8.12 7.93 8.96
CA GLU A 65 7.15 6.97 8.45
C GLU A 65 7.52 6.53 7.03
N PRO A 66 7.39 5.23 6.71
CA PRO A 66 7.74 4.75 5.38
C PRO A 66 6.76 5.30 4.32
N ALA A 67 7.33 5.80 3.23
CA ALA A 67 6.61 6.18 2.02
C ALA A 67 6.97 5.21 0.87
N ASP A 68 6.26 4.10 0.72
CA ASP A 68 6.57 3.12 -0.32
C ASP A 68 5.92 3.50 -1.66
N LEU A 69 6.61 3.23 -2.78
CA LEU A 69 6.06 3.36 -4.12
C LEU A 69 5.48 2.00 -4.56
N VAL A 70 4.15 1.93 -4.68
CA VAL A 70 3.40 0.68 -4.84
C VAL A 70 2.64 0.66 -6.16
N LEU A 71 2.70 -0.46 -6.87
CA LEU A 71 1.92 -0.70 -8.08
C LEU A 71 0.42 -0.59 -7.77
N GLU A 72 -0.31 0.21 -8.53
CA GLU A 72 -1.68 0.63 -8.19
C GLU A 72 -2.64 -0.54 -7.91
N GLU A 73 -2.57 -1.61 -8.70
CA GLU A 73 -3.41 -2.81 -8.52
C GLU A 73 -3.16 -3.55 -7.19
N TRP A 74 -2.01 -3.30 -6.53
CA TRP A 74 -1.63 -3.90 -5.25
C TRP A 74 -2.06 -3.08 -4.03
N ILE A 75 -2.37 -1.79 -4.20
CA ILE A 75 -2.72 -0.87 -3.11
C ILE A 75 -3.90 -1.37 -2.25
N PRO A 76 -5.01 -1.90 -2.82
CA PRO A 76 -6.11 -2.42 -2.00
C PRO A 76 -5.70 -3.57 -1.07
N TYR A 77 -4.71 -4.36 -1.48
CA TYR A 77 -4.20 -5.48 -0.68
C TYR A 77 -3.19 -5.00 0.35
N TYR A 78 -2.38 -3.98 0.02
CA TYR A 78 -1.55 -3.26 0.97
C TYR A 78 -2.38 -2.71 2.12
N LYS A 79 -3.45 -1.95 1.83
CA LYS A 79 -4.37 -1.43 2.85
C LYS A 79 -4.95 -2.52 3.75
N LYS A 80 -5.23 -3.69 3.18
CA LYS A 80 -5.91 -4.78 3.88
C LYS A 80 -4.98 -5.67 4.70
N LEU A 81 -3.76 -5.92 4.21
CA LEU A 81 -2.81 -6.84 4.84
C LEU A 81 -1.73 -6.13 5.64
N GLY A 82 -1.51 -4.85 5.38
CA GLY A 82 -0.41 -4.07 5.94
C GLY A 82 0.90 -4.24 5.16
N ARG A 83 1.81 -3.28 5.37
CA ARG A 83 3.12 -3.20 4.74
C ARG A 83 3.91 -4.50 4.81
N ASP A 84 4.20 -4.96 6.02
CA ASP A 84 5.14 -6.07 6.25
C ASP A 84 4.67 -7.35 5.57
N LYS A 85 3.37 -7.63 5.65
CA LYS A 85 2.78 -8.82 5.06
C LYS A 85 2.79 -8.77 3.54
N ILE A 86 2.59 -7.61 2.92
CA ILE A 86 2.73 -7.50 1.47
C ILE A 86 4.20 -7.63 1.05
N ILE A 87 5.13 -7.01 1.77
CA ILE A 87 6.57 -7.19 1.49
C ILE A 87 6.95 -8.66 1.57
N GLU A 88 6.46 -9.40 2.58
CA GLU A 88 6.64 -10.85 2.68
C GLU A 88 6.06 -11.60 1.47
N CYS A 89 4.85 -11.25 1.02
CA CYS A 89 4.23 -11.85 -0.17
C CYS A 89 5.07 -11.61 -1.43
N VAL A 90 5.58 -10.39 -1.62
CA VAL A 90 6.45 -10.04 -2.76
C VAL A 90 7.76 -10.81 -2.70
N LYS A 91 8.41 -10.91 -1.52
CA LYS A 91 9.62 -11.71 -1.32
C LYS A 91 9.42 -13.19 -1.62
N LYS A 92 8.21 -13.71 -1.41
CA LYS A 92 7.80 -15.08 -1.76
C LYS A 92 7.41 -15.27 -3.23
N ASN A 93 7.59 -14.24 -4.07
CA ASN A 93 7.17 -14.21 -5.47
C ASN A 93 5.68 -14.52 -5.68
N MET A 94 4.84 -14.17 -4.70
CA MET A 94 3.39 -14.35 -4.86
C MET A 94 2.87 -13.43 -5.96
N THR A 95 1.95 -13.96 -6.75
CA THR A 95 1.18 -13.21 -7.74
C THR A 95 0.04 -12.44 -7.08
N LEU A 96 -0.50 -11.44 -7.79
CA LEU A 96 -1.67 -10.69 -7.34
C LEU A 96 -2.88 -11.62 -7.07
N LYS A 97 -3.02 -12.68 -7.89
CA LYS A 97 -4.09 -13.68 -7.73
C LYS A 97 -3.96 -14.41 -6.40
N GLU A 98 -2.76 -14.85 -6.03
CA GLU A 98 -2.51 -15.55 -4.77
C GLU A 98 -2.72 -14.64 -3.57
N VAL A 99 -2.29 -13.38 -3.65
CA VAL A 99 -2.53 -12.38 -2.59
C VAL A 99 -4.03 -12.09 -2.44
N LYS A 100 -4.78 -12.02 -3.54
CA LYS A 100 -6.24 -11.89 -3.52
C LYS A 100 -6.90 -13.07 -2.82
N GLU A 101 -6.46 -14.30 -3.07
CA GLU A 101 -6.97 -15.50 -2.41
C GLU A 101 -6.61 -15.54 -0.91
N LEU A 102 -5.39 -15.16 -0.53
CA LEU A 102 -4.98 -14.99 0.87
C LEU A 102 -5.91 -14.02 1.61
N CYS A 103 -6.23 -12.90 0.95
CA CYS A 103 -7.16 -11.90 1.42
C CYS A 103 -8.59 -12.44 1.63
N LYS A 104 -9.07 -13.36 0.78
CA LYS A 104 -10.39 -14.00 0.94
C LYS A 104 -10.40 -14.97 2.12
N LYS A 105 -9.36 -15.80 2.25
CA LYS A 105 -9.23 -16.78 3.35
C LYS A 105 -9.23 -16.10 4.73
N SER A 106 -8.52 -14.97 4.88
CA SER A 106 -8.50 -14.20 6.14
C SER A 106 -9.87 -13.62 6.51
N LYS A 107 -10.70 -13.21 5.53
CA LYS A 107 -12.08 -12.76 5.79
C LYS A 107 -12.94 -13.91 6.33
N ARG A 108 -12.83 -15.10 5.73
CA ARG A 108 -13.60 -16.29 6.12
C ARG A 108 -13.25 -16.79 7.54
N GLN A 109 -11.98 -16.72 7.93
CA GLN A 109 -11.57 -17.09 9.29
C GLN A 109 -12.10 -16.11 10.34
N LYS A 110 -12.06 -14.80 10.07
CA LYS A 110 -12.62 -13.77 10.98
C LYS A 110 -14.14 -13.85 11.13
N SER A 111 -14.87 -14.27 10.09
CA SER A 111 -16.33 -14.47 10.20
C SER A 111 -16.69 -15.70 11.02
N ILE A 112 -15.90 -16.79 10.89
CA ILE A 112 -16.12 -18.01 11.67
C ILE A 112 -15.84 -17.74 13.16
N SER A 113 -14.71 -17.10 13.51
CA SER A 113 -14.37 -16.81 14.90
C SER A 113 -15.34 -15.85 15.61
N LYS A 114 -15.98 -14.93 14.87
CA LYS A 114 -17.00 -14.03 15.44
C LYS A 114 -18.30 -14.75 15.78
N ASN A 115 -18.68 -15.76 14.99
CA ASN A 115 -19.90 -16.54 15.25
C ASN A 115 -19.71 -17.55 16.40
N THR A 116 -18.48 -18.03 16.64
CA THR A 116 -18.19 -18.98 17.74
C THR A 116 -18.14 -18.30 19.12
N ASN A 117 -17.85 -17.00 19.18
CA ASN A 117 -17.78 -16.24 20.45
C ASN A 117 -19.11 -15.55 20.83
N GLN A 118 -20.21 -15.86 20.13
CA GLN A 118 -21.56 -15.37 20.43
C GLN A 118 -22.54 -16.51 20.80
N GLN A 119 -22.01 -17.71 21.08
CA GLN A 119 -22.76 -18.85 21.62
C GLN A 119 -22.27 -19.20 23.01
#